data_AF-A0A256ZYP5-F1
#
_entry.id   AF-A0A256ZYP5-F1
#
_cell.length_a   1.000
_cell.length_b   1.000
_cell.length_c   1.000
_cell.angle_alpha   90.00
_cell.angle_beta   90.00
_cell.angle_gamma   90.00
#
_symmetry.space_group_name_H-M   'P 1'
#
loop_
_entity.id
_entity.type
_entity.pdbx_description
1 polymer ?
#
loop_
_entity_poly.entity_id
_entity_poly.type
_entity_poly.pdbx_seq_one_letter_code
_entity_poly.pdbx_strand_id
1 'polypeptide(L)'
;MISKKLFKADGTTKRFLPDFYIKASEFCRPYVYFYDSTLPVDGSGDHLVDDTKPWSYPDNLYIRGSKLPEPLDLVSVDHWEVIDNGVLFYSPPPNDVYIHVEVATTYEEFGDTLVPSAVEEANEAAERAQEEAWNAEAEKMTADSYATEPEDIPVKIWYSNGDGTFSWIDSTDYSSYHWSKKSEEGGGGGGESKYFTDLLDTPPDYSGHQGKLVKVNATEDGLIFGDPSGTTVSWGDIQGTLSNQTDLQQALDTKADNIHTHQISDVDNLQTELDSKAESGDIPSTTDYLTEGLTNLYYTESRVSDNLDVSSNTSARHTHSNQTILDGIIDLGSGEIITSVERTKVARSVDSDTSVVSGSDQVRNMISLTQAEYDGIATPDAQTLYIIVG
;
A
#
# COMPACT_ATOMS: atom_id res chain seq x y z
N MET A 1 -14.96 39.56 -33.79
CA MET A 1 -16.33 39.07 -33.50
C MET A 1 -16.18 37.83 -32.65
N ILE A 2 -16.68 37.84 -31.41
CA ILE A 2 -16.57 36.67 -30.53
C ILE A 2 -17.57 35.60 -30.98
N SER A 3 -17.06 34.41 -31.29
CA SER A 3 -17.88 33.21 -31.46
C SER A 3 -18.01 32.51 -30.11
N LYS A 4 -19.22 32.09 -29.75
CA LYS A 4 -19.48 31.47 -28.44
C LYS A 4 -20.27 30.17 -28.56
N LYS A 5 -19.95 29.20 -27.70
CA LYS A 5 -20.67 27.92 -27.60
C LYS A 5 -20.80 27.52 -26.14
N LEU A 6 -21.98 27.06 -25.77
CA LEU A 6 -22.25 26.50 -24.45
C LEU A 6 -22.40 24.98 -24.58
N PHE A 7 -21.71 24.23 -23.74
CA PHE A 7 -21.84 22.79 -23.58
C PHE A 7 -22.33 22.46 -22.18
N LYS A 8 -22.87 21.25 -22.04
CA LYS A 8 -23.14 20.63 -20.75
C LYS A 8 -22.30 19.36 -20.66
N ALA A 9 -21.51 19.23 -19.59
CA ALA A 9 -20.66 18.07 -19.40
C ALA A 9 -21.42 16.91 -18.75
N ASP A 10 -20.97 15.69 -19.07
CA ASP A 10 -21.52 14.43 -18.55
C ASP A 10 -20.57 13.73 -17.55
N GLY A 11 -19.46 14.38 -17.18
CA GLY A 11 -18.44 13.79 -16.30
C GLY A 11 -17.46 12.83 -16.99
N THR A 12 -17.63 12.53 -18.28
CA THR A 12 -16.85 11.49 -18.99
C THR A 12 -16.14 12.00 -20.23
N THR A 13 -16.72 13.00 -20.90
CA THR A 13 -16.19 13.56 -22.14
C THR A 13 -15.13 14.62 -21.85
N LYS A 14 -13.93 14.45 -22.41
CA LYS A 14 -12.84 15.43 -22.32
C LYS A 14 -12.80 16.42 -23.47
N ARG A 15 -13.36 16.07 -24.62
CA ARG A 15 -13.26 16.83 -25.87
C ARG A 15 -14.61 17.40 -26.30
N PHE A 16 -14.66 18.72 -26.46
CA PHE A 16 -15.87 19.45 -26.83
C PHE A 16 -15.66 20.14 -28.18
N LEU A 17 -16.51 19.79 -29.15
CA LEU A 17 -16.45 20.32 -30.51
C LEU A 17 -17.47 21.46 -30.66
N PRO A 18 -17.05 22.71 -30.85
CA PRO A 18 -17.98 23.80 -31.14
C PRO A 18 -18.56 23.68 -32.56
N ASP A 19 -19.68 24.37 -32.80
CA ASP A 19 -20.32 24.43 -34.13
C ASP A 19 -19.54 25.34 -35.11
N PHE A 20 -18.43 25.93 -34.66
CA PHE A 20 -17.52 26.77 -35.43
C PHE A 20 -16.09 26.21 -35.35
N TYR A 21 -15.28 26.46 -36.37
CA TYR A 21 -13.88 26.02 -36.37
C TYR A 21 -13.02 26.96 -35.53
N ILE A 22 -12.30 26.42 -34.55
CA ILE A 22 -11.25 27.16 -33.83
C ILE A 22 -9.96 27.04 -34.65
N LYS A 23 -9.53 28.13 -35.31
CA LYS A 23 -8.28 28.12 -36.06
C LYS A 23 -7.09 28.22 -35.10
N ALA A 24 -5.94 27.69 -35.52
CA ALA A 24 -4.69 27.80 -34.75
C ALA A 24 -4.20 29.25 -34.55
N SER A 25 -4.71 30.22 -35.32
CA SER A 25 -4.39 31.64 -35.21
C SER A 25 -5.40 32.43 -34.36
N GLU A 26 -6.45 31.78 -33.87
CA GLU A 26 -7.50 32.41 -33.06
C GLU A 26 -7.27 32.08 -31.59
N PHE A 27 -7.78 32.93 -30.71
CA PHE A 27 -7.66 32.78 -29.27
C PHE A 27 -8.93 32.13 -28.73
N CYS A 28 -8.80 31.28 -27.71
CA CYS A 28 -9.90 30.53 -27.10
C CYS A 28 -9.87 30.68 -25.58
N ARG A 29 -11.04 30.79 -24.95
CA ARG A 29 -11.24 30.82 -23.50
C ARG A 29 -12.41 29.91 -23.11
N PRO A 30 -12.15 28.78 -22.43
CA PRO A 30 -13.18 28.00 -21.78
C PRO A 30 -13.42 28.47 -20.35
N TYR A 31 -14.69 28.62 -19.99
CA TYR A 31 -15.17 28.88 -18.64
C TYR A 31 -15.99 27.67 -18.19
N VAL A 32 -15.84 27.26 -16.94
CA VAL A 32 -16.54 26.09 -16.39
C VAL A 32 -17.15 26.42 -15.04
N TYR A 33 -18.46 26.20 -14.91
CA TYR A 33 -19.22 26.50 -13.69
C TYR A 33 -20.44 25.58 -13.54
N PHE A 34 -20.97 25.44 -12.33
CA PHE A 34 -22.28 24.86 -12.08
C PHE A 34 -23.36 25.92 -12.24
N TYR A 35 -24.45 25.59 -12.93
CA TYR A 35 -25.60 26.49 -13.03
C TYR A 35 -26.71 26.03 -12.09
N ASP A 36 -27.15 26.92 -11.20
CA ASP A 36 -28.28 26.70 -10.31
C ASP A 36 -29.34 27.78 -10.52
N SER A 37 -30.47 27.40 -11.13
CA SER A 37 -31.59 28.31 -11.37
C SER A 37 -32.30 28.82 -10.11
N THR A 38 -31.97 28.28 -8.92
CA THR A 38 -32.53 28.74 -7.65
C THR A 38 -31.80 29.94 -7.06
N LEU A 39 -30.60 30.24 -7.55
CA LEU A 39 -29.82 31.40 -7.14
C LEU A 39 -30.23 32.69 -7.88
N PRO A 40 -30.03 33.87 -7.27
CA PRO A 40 -30.26 35.16 -7.93
C PRO A 40 -29.42 35.33 -9.20
N VAL A 41 -30.03 35.85 -10.27
CA VAL A 41 -29.34 36.10 -11.55
C VAL A 41 -28.37 37.29 -11.53
N ASP A 42 -28.38 38.06 -10.45
CA ASP A 42 -27.53 39.24 -10.24
C ASP A 42 -26.16 38.89 -9.59
N GLY A 43 -25.88 37.60 -9.40
CA GLY A 43 -24.63 37.09 -8.83
C GLY A 43 -24.56 37.15 -7.30
N SER A 44 -25.56 37.71 -6.62
CA SER A 44 -25.53 37.90 -5.15
C SER A 44 -25.57 36.61 -4.33
N GLY A 45 -25.91 35.47 -4.95
CA GLY A 45 -25.91 34.15 -4.32
C GLY A 45 -24.82 33.20 -4.84
N ASP A 46 -23.92 33.69 -5.70
CA ASP A 46 -22.87 32.87 -6.29
C ASP A 46 -21.79 32.54 -5.24
N HIS A 47 -21.31 31.30 -5.24
CA HIS A 47 -20.33 30.81 -4.28
C HIS A 47 -19.55 29.63 -4.85
N LEU A 48 -18.39 29.32 -4.27
CA LEU A 48 -17.63 28.11 -4.63
C LEU A 48 -18.30 26.87 -4.04
N VAL A 49 -18.08 25.71 -4.66
CA VAL A 49 -18.50 24.41 -4.09
C VAL A 49 -17.80 24.15 -2.75
N ASP A 50 -16.55 24.60 -2.60
CA ASP A 50 -15.74 24.52 -1.37
C ASP A 50 -14.87 25.79 -1.22
N ASP A 51 -15.28 26.71 -0.36
CA ASP A 51 -14.55 27.97 -0.11
C ASP A 51 -13.12 27.76 0.44
N THR A 52 -12.77 26.55 0.88
CA THR A 52 -11.43 26.25 1.42
C THR A 52 -10.38 25.91 0.36
N LYS A 53 -10.78 25.73 -0.91
CA LYS A 53 -9.90 25.40 -2.03
C LYS A 53 -10.14 26.27 -3.27
N PRO A 54 -10.04 27.60 -3.17
CA PRO A 54 -10.19 28.45 -4.34
C PRO A 54 -9.13 28.02 -5.38
N TRP A 55 -9.50 28.01 -6.66
CA TRP A 55 -8.59 27.73 -7.81
C TRP A 55 -8.32 26.26 -8.18
N SER A 56 -9.23 25.32 -7.91
CA SER A 56 -9.04 23.93 -8.30
C SER A 56 -10.00 23.48 -9.41
N TYR A 57 -9.53 23.45 -10.66
CA TYR A 57 -10.20 22.64 -11.68
C TYR A 57 -9.66 21.19 -11.62
N PRO A 58 -10.51 20.15 -11.66
CA PRO A 58 -11.97 20.17 -11.77
C PRO A 58 -12.71 20.17 -10.42
N ASP A 59 -11.99 20.16 -9.30
CA ASP A 59 -12.52 19.76 -7.99
C ASP A 59 -13.36 20.82 -7.27
N ASN A 60 -13.17 22.10 -7.60
CA ASN A 60 -13.88 23.21 -6.97
C ASN A 60 -14.21 24.31 -7.99
N LEU A 61 -15.48 24.39 -8.36
CA LEU A 61 -16.01 25.32 -9.36
C LEU A 61 -17.05 26.23 -8.71
N TYR A 62 -17.30 27.39 -9.31
CA TYR A 62 -18.38 28.26 -8.88
C TYR A 62 -19.76 27.67 -9.20
N ILE A 63 -20.71 27.88 -8.29
CA ILE A 63 -22.15 27.70 -8.52
C ILE A 63 -22.74 29.08 -8.84
N ARG A 64 -23.37 29.19 -10.00
CA ARG A 64 -23.84 30.45 -10.59
C ARG A 64 -25.36 30.47 -10.74
N GLY A 65 -25.99 31.59 -10.39
CA GLY A 65 -27.39 31.89 -10.69
C GLY A 65 -27.65 32.33 -12.14
N SER A 66 -26.59 32.70 -12.87
CA SER A 66 -26.64 33.11 -14.28
C SER A 66 -26.03 32.03 -15.20
N LYS A 67 -26.50 31.99 -16.46
CA LYS A 67 -25.89 31.16 -17.54
C LYS A 67 -24.80 31.91 -18.32
N LEU A 68 -24.50 33.14 -17.92
CA LEU A 68 -23.37 33.88 -18.46
C LEU A 68 -22.16 33.61 -17.57
N PRO A 69 -21.00 33.27 -18.15
CA PRO A 69 -19.78 33.05 -17.37
C PRO A 69 -19.26 34.36 -16.81
N GLU A 70 -18.56 34.27 -15.69
CA GLU A 70 -17.80 35.37 -15.09
C GLU A 70 -16.29 35.13 -15.21
N PRO A 71 -15.45 36.18 -15.05
CA PRO A 71 -13.98 36.06 -15.02
C PRO A 71 -13.44 34.91 -14.17
N LEU A 72 -14.05 34.68 -13.00
CA LEU A 72 -13.64 33.66 -12.03
C LEU A 72 -13.94 32.22 -12.47
N ASP A 73 -14.77 32.03 -13.49
CA ASP A 73 -15.09 30.71 -14.05
C ASP A 73 -14.05 30.26 -15.09
N LEU A 74 -13.09 31.14 -15.44
CA LEU A 74 -12.11 30.89 -16.49
C LEU A 74 -11.17 29.74 -16.09
N VAL A 75 -11.05 28.75 -16.98
CA VAL A 75 -10.14 27.63 -16.77
C VAL A 75 -8.75 28.01 -17.25
N SER A 76 -7.76 27.85 -16.37
CA SER A 76 -6.37 28.14 -16.66
C SER A 76 -5.81 27.22 -17.75
N VAL A 77 -4.87 27.75 -18.54
CA VAL A 77 -4.33 27.10 -19.76
C VAL A 77 -3.58 25.79 -19.52
N ASP A 78 -3.26 25.47 -18.26
CA ASP A 78 -2.63 24.22 -17.85
C ASP A 78 -3.61 23.06 -17.69
N HIS A 79 -4.93 23.29 -17.81
CA HIS A 79 -5.96 22.25 -17.69
C HIS A 79 -6.63 21.89 -19.03
N TRP A 80 -6.33 22.61 -20.10
CA TRP A 80 -6.96 22.42 -21.40
C TRP A 80 -6.07 22.86 -22.56
N GLU A 81 -6.38 22.38 -23.76
CA GLU A 81 -5.74 22.77 -25.01
C GLU A 81 -6.73 22.75 -26.18
N VAL A 82 -6.37 23.40 -27.29
CA VAL A 82 -7.12 23.30 -28.55
C VAL A 82 -6.53 22.19 -29.40
N ILE A 83 -7.31 21.14 -29.66
CA ILE A 83 -6.92 20.04 -30.57
C ILE A 83 -8.01 19.84 -31.62
N ASP A 84 -7.58 19.73 -32.88
CA ASP A 84 -8.45 19.38 -34.01
C ASP A 84 -9.74 20.23 -34.05
N ASN A 85 -9.58 21.55 -33.89
CA ASN A 85 -10.65 22.55 -33.87
C ASN A 85 -11.65 22.41 -32.69
N GLY A 86 -11.33 21.65 -31.65
CA GLY A 86 -12.11 21.53 -30.41
C GLY A 86 -11.30 21.85 -29.17
N VAL A 87 -11.99 22.00 -28.04
CA VAL A 87 -11.38 22.19 -26.72
C VAL A 87 -11.24 20.81 -26.05
N LEU A 88 -10.01 20.42 -25.70
CA LEU A 88 -9.72 19.23 -24.92
C LEU A 88 -9.32 19.63 -23.49
N PHE A 89 -9.97 19.09 -22.48
CA PHE A 89 -9.53 19.20 -21.10
C PHE A 89 -8.67 17.99 -20.71
N TYR A 90 -7.60 18.21 -19.95
CA TYR A 90 -6.72 17.13 -19.49
C TYR A 90 -7.41 16.23 -18.46
N SER A 91 -8.26 16.81 -17.62
CA SER A 91 -9.19 16.09 -16.73
C SER A 91 -10.64 16.28 -17.23
N PRO A 92 -11.53 15.26 -17.18
CA PRO A 92 -12.91 15.45 -17.59
C PRO A 92 -13.58 16.49 -16.69
N PRO A 93 -14.31 17.47 -17.26
CA PRO A 93 -15.16 18.36 -16.47
C PRO A 93 -16.17 17.53 -15.67
N PRO A 94 -16.51 17.92 -14.42
CA PRO A 94 -17.46 17.19 -13.58
C PRO A 94 -18.84 17.03 -14.24
N ASN A 95 -19.65 16.09 -13.76
CA ASN A 95 -21.00 15.92 -14.30
C ASN A 95 -21.87 17.17 -14.03
N ASP A 96 -22.75 17.49 -14.97
CA ASP A 96 -23.72 18.59 -14.90
C ASP A 96 -23.14 20.02 -14.86
N VAL A 97 -21.82 20.20 -15.09
CA VAL A 97 -21.25 21.55 -15.27
C VAL A 97 -21.54 22.11 -16.66
N TYR A 98 -21.61 23.43 -16.73
CA TYR A 98 -21.69 24.19 -17.96
C TYR A 98 -20.30 24.62 -18.40
N ILE A 99 -20.01 24.44 -19.69
CA ILE A 99 -18.75 24.86 -20.29
C ILE A 99 -19.08 25.92 -21.33
N HIS A 100 -18.69 27.16 -21.06
CA HIS A 100 -18.81 28.25 -22.02
C HIS A 100 -17.48 28.41 -22.75
N VAL A 101 -17.47 28.37 -24.07
CA VAL A 101 -16.28 28.57 -24.89
C VAL A 101 -16.45 29.83 -25.69
N GLU A 102 -15.53 30.78 -25.53
CA GLU A 102 -15.42 31.99 -26.33
C GLU A 102 -14.17 31.92 -27.22
N VAL A 103 -14.33 32.27 -28.50
CA VAL A 103 -13.24 32.31 -29.48
C VAL A 103 -13.25 33.64 -30.21
N ALA A 104 -12.07 34.25 -30.32
CA ALA A 104 -11.88 35.55 -30.95
C ALA A 104 -10.64 35.59 -31.83
N THR A 105 -10.59 36.56 -32.75
CA THR A 105 -9.49 36.68 -33.72
C THR A 105 -8.30 37.46 -33.19
N THR A 106 -8.52 38.31 -32.18
CA THR A 106 -7.47 38.97 -31.41
C THR A 106 -7.80 38.91 -29.93
N TYR A 107 -6.81 39.13 -29.05
CA TYR A 107 -7.04 39.05 -27.61
C TYR A 107 -7.84 40.25 -27.08
N GLU A 108 -7.71 41.41 -27.71
CA GLU A 108 -8.43 42.64 -27.37
C GLU A 108 -9.94 42.53 -27.64
N GLU A 109 -10.34 41.63 -28.53
CA GLU A 109 -11.76 41.38 -28.80
C GLU A 109 -12.49 40.72 -27.62
N PHE A 110 -11.76 40.13 -26.65
CA PHE A 110 -12.36 39.63 -25.42
C PHE A 110 -12.69 40.72 -24.38
N GLY A 111 -12.47 42.00 -24.72
CA GLY A 111 -12.73 43.14 -23.83
C GLY A 111 -11.58 43.40 -22.87
N ASP A 112 -11.90 43.84 -21.65
CA ASP A 112 -10.92 44.01 -20.59
C ASP A 112 -10.14 42.70 -20.41
N THR A 113 -8.82 42.83 -20.35
CA THR A 113 -7.95 41.66 -20.25
C THR A 113 -8.26 40.97 -18.93
N LEU A 114 -8.87 39.77 -19.00
CA LEU A 114 -9.03 38.88 -17.86
C LEU A 114 -7.63 38.50 -17.37
N VAL A 115 -7.10 39.29 -16.44
CA VAL A 115 -5.96 38.90 -15.63
C VAL A 115 -6.41 37.71 -14.79
N PRO A 116 -5.62 36.63 -14.69
CA PRO A 116 -5.90 35.59 -13.71
C PRO A 116 -6.10 36.23 -12.34
N SER A 117 -7.00 35.71 -11.50
CA SER A 117 -7.22 36.31 -10.17
C SER A 117 -5.93 36.40 -9.35
N ALA A 118 -5.00 35.45 -9.52
CA ALA A 118 -3.66 35.52 -8.92
C ALA A 118 -2.84 36.75 -9.35
N VAL A 119 -3.07 37.29 -10.55
CA VAL A 119 -2.42 38.52 -11.05
C VAL A 119 -3.12 39.77 -10.52
N GLU A 120 -4.44 39.74 -10.35
CA GLU A 120 -5.20 40.82 -9.71
C GLU A 120 -4.82 40.94 -8.23
N GLU A 121 -4.81 39.83 -7.49
CA GLU A 121 -4.34 39.76 -6.10
C GLU A 121 -2.87 40.22 -5.98
N ALA A 122 -2.02 39.88 -6.95
CA ALA A 122 -0.62 40.32 -6.96
C ALA A 122 -0.48 41.84 -7.17
N ASN A 123 -1.34 42.44 -7.99
CA ASN A 123 -1.35 43.89 -8.21
C ASN A 123 -1.89 44.62 -6.97
N GLU A 124 -2.99 44.16 -6.37
CA GLU A 124 -3.53 44.72 -5.12
C GLU A 124 -2.52 44.60 -3.97
N ALA A 125 -1.81 43.47 -3.88
CA ALA A 125 -0.75 43.28 -2.89
C ALA A 125 0.43 44.24 -3.12
N ALA A 126 0.80 44.51 -4.38
CA ALA A 126 1.86 45.45 -4.71
C ALA A 126 1.47 46.90 -4.35
N GLU A 127 0.23 47.31 -4.64
CA GLU A 127 -0.29 48.63 -4.27
C GLU A 127 -0.33 48.82 -2.75
N ARG A 128 -0.85 47.82 -2.01
CA ARG A 128 -0.84 47.82 -0.54
C ARG A 128 0.58 47.88 0.04
N ALA A 129 1.51 47.10 -0.50
CA ALA A 129 2.90 47.11 -0.04
C ALA A 129 3.56 48.48 -0.26
N GLN A 130 3.21 49.17 -1.35
CA GLN A 130 3.70 50.51 -1.62
C GLN A 130 3.11 51.55 -0.66
N GLU A 131 1.82 51.47 -0.34
CA GLU A 131 1.18 52.33 0.65
C GLU A 131 1.75 52.12 2.07
N GLU A 132 1.96 50.86 2.47
CA GLU A 132 2.61 50.50 3.74
C GLU A 132 4.04 51.04 3.81
N ALA A 133 4.81 50.95 2.72
CA ALA A 133 6.16 51.51 2.66
C ALA A 133 6.18 53.04 2.83
N TRP A 134 5.23 53.75 2.23
CA TRP A 134 5.10 55.19 2.42
C TRP A 134 4.66 55.53 3.85
N ASN A 135 3.72 54.79 4.43
CA ASN A 135 3.31 55.00 5.82
C ASN A 135 4.48 54.79 6.80
N ALA A 136 5.30 53.76 6.58
CA ALA A 136 6.50 53.52 7.36
C ALA A 136 7.54 54.66 7.24
N GLU A 137 7.73 55.23 6.05
CA GLU A 137 8.64 56.39 5.89
C GLU A 137 8.08 57.63 6.62
N ALA A 138 6.76 57.85 6.60
CA ALA A 138 6.14 58.93 7.38
C ALA A 138 6.32 58.74 8.90
N GLU A 139 6.19 57.51 9.40
CA GLU A 139 6.48 57.19 10.81
C GLU A 139 7.93 57.45 11.16
N LYS A 140 8.87 57.07 10.29
CA LYS A 140 10.30 57.36 10.46
C LYS A 140 10.58 58.86 10.51
N MET A 141 10.00 59.64 9.60
CA MET A 141 10.13 61.11 9.60
C MET A 141 9.55 61.74 10.88
N THR A 142 8.46 61.17 11.40
CA THR A 142 7.88 61.57 12.69
C THR A 142 8.83 61.26 13.84
N ALA A 143 9.41 60.05 13.87
CA ALA A 143 10.40 59.66 14.88
C ALA A 143 11.66 60.55 14.83
N ASP A 144 12.15 60.88 13.63
CA ASP A 144 13.27 61.80 13.44
C ASP A 144 12.94 63.20 14.00
N SER A 145 11.70 63.68 13.84
CA SER A 145 11.26 64.95 14.44
C SER A 145 11.19 64.86 15.99
N TYR A 146 10.69 63.76 16.57
CA TYR A 146 10.76 63.51 18.02
C TYR A 146 12.20 63.49 18.56
N ALA A 147 13.16 63.08 17.74
CA ALA A 147 14.57 63.04 18.12
C ALA A 147 15.26 64.40 17.99
N THR A 148 15.03 65.12 16.89
CA THR A 148 15.95 66.17 16.41
C THR A 148 15.35 67.55 16.20
N GLU A 149 14.04 67.74 16.39
CA GLU A 149 13.42 69.05 16.13
C GLU A 149 14.09 70.16 16.97
N PRO A 150 14.36 71.35 16.41
CA PRO A 150 15.02 72.42 17.15
C PRO A 150 14.24 72.90 18.38
N GLU A 151 14.91 73.67 19.22
CA GLU A 151 14.32 74.22 20.44
C GLU A 151 13.12 75.14 20.13
N ASP A 152 12.07 75.04 20.95
CA ASP A 152 10.82 75.81 20.85
C ASP A 152 10.06 75.59 19.54
N ILE A 153 10.38 74.52 18.80
CA ILE A 153 9.63 74.04 17.64
C ILE A 153 8.94 72.72 18.01
N PRO A 154 7.60 72.62 17.93
CA PRO A 154 6.89 71.38 18.21
C PRO A 154 7.24 70.27 17.21
N VAL A 155 7.14 69.02 17.67
CA VAL A 155 7.38 67.84 16.83
C VAL A 155 6.37 67.80 15.69
N LYS A 156 6.84 67.46 14.50
CA LYS A 156 6.02 67.27 13.30
C LYS A 156 5.55 65.82 13.21
N ILE A 157 4.24 65.63 13.11
CA ILE A 157 3.62 64.33 12.85
C ILE A 157 3.35 64.25 11.36
N TRP A 158 4.09 63.37 10.68
CA TRP A 158 4.02 63.17 9.23
C TRP A 158 3.02 62.08 8.86
N TYR A 159 2.38 62.25 7.70
CA TYR A 159 1.51 61.25 7.09
C TYR A 159 1.70 61.22 5.56
N SER A 160 1.48 60.05 4.97
CA SER A 160 1.53 59.84 3.51
C SER A 160 0.27 60.39 2.84
N ASN A 161 0.43 61.00 1.66
CA ASN A 161 -0.69 61.43 0.82
C ASN A 161 -1.11 60.35 -0.20
N GLY A 162 -0.45 59.18 -0.21
CA GLY A 162 -0.75 58.08 -1.14
C GLY A 162 -0.22 58.27 -2.57
N ASP A 163 0.59 59.31 -2.82
CA ASP A 163 1.20 59.62 -4.11
C ASP A 163 2.74 59.73 -4.03
N GLY A 164 3.32 59.23 -2.94
CA GLY A 164 4.75 59.36 -2.63
C GLY A 164 5.16 60.72 -2.08
N THR A 165 4.21 61.62 -1.82
CA THR A 165 4.44 62.87 -1.09
C THR A 165 3.96 62.78 0.37
N PHE A 166 4.49 63.64 1.22
CA PHE A 166 4.26 63.64 2.66
C PHE A 166 3.80 65.01 3.15
N SER A 167 2.85 65.01 4.08
CA SER A 167 2.33 66.21 4.76
C SER A 167 2.52 66.06 6.27
N TRP A 168 2.45 67.18 7.03
CA TRP A 168 2.57 67.13 8.48
C TRP A 168 1.60 68.07 9.21
N ILE A 169 1.38 67.74 10.48
CA ILE A 169 0.79 68.65 11.48
C ILE A 169 1.75 68.83 12.64
N ASP A 170 1.65 69.98 13.34
CA ASP A 170 2.42 70.23 14.54
C ASP A 170 1.78 69.52 15.75
N SER A 171 2.61 68.84 16.54
CA SER A 171 2.24 68.20 17.80
C SER A 171 2.10 69.22 18.93
N THR A 172 1.56 68.77 20.07
CA THR A 172 1.65 69.51 21.34
C THR A 172 2.96 69.26 22.08
N ASP A 173 3.75 68.28 21.64
CA ASP A 173 5.00 67.87 22.29
C ASP A 173 6.23 68.45 21.60
N TYR A 174 7.31 68.60 22.37
CA TYR A 174 8.64 68.99 21.89
C TYR A 174 9.58 67.79 21.80
N SER A 175 10.61 67.91 20.95
CA SER A 175 11.59 66.84 20.74
C SER A 175 12.44 66.57 21.99
N SER A 176 13.07 65.39 22.01
CA SER A 176 14.09 65.06 23.01
C SER A 176 15.30 66.00 22.95
N TYR A 177 15.67 66.49 21.75
CA TYR A 177 16.71 67.51 21.61
C TYR A 177 16.35 68.83 22.31
N HIS A 178 15.09 69.29 22.20
CA HIS A 178 14.60 70.46 22.93
C HIS A 178 14.77 70.30 24.45
N TRP A 179 14.30 69.18 25.01
CA TRP A 179 14.42 68.95 26.46
C TRP A 179 15.87 68.78 26.91
N SER A 180 16.73 68.17 26.09
CA SER A 180 18.16 68.12 26.34
C SER A 180 18.76 69.53 26.43
N LYS A 181 18.38 70.45 25.54
CA LYS A 181 18.86 71.85 25.58
C LYS A 181 18.30 72.64 26.76
N LYS A 182 17.00 72.54 27.06
CA LYS A 182 16.39 73.15 28.25
C LYS A 182 17.06 72.69 29.56
N SER A 183 17.52 71.44 29.62
CA SER A 183 18.24 70.92 30.79
C SER A 183 19.63 71.54 30.98
N GLU A 184 20.30 71.94 29.89
CA GLU A 184 21.60 72.64 29.93
C GLU A 184 21.42 74.11 30.40
N GLU A 185 20.30 74.74 30.06
CA GLU A 185 19.98 76.12 30.45
C GLU A 185 19.40 76.23 31.88
N GLY A 186 18.86 75.14 32.42
CA GLY A 186 18.19 75.06 33.72
C GLY A 186 18.87 74.16 34.75
N GLY A 187 20.20 74.20 34.87
CA GLY A 187 20.96 73.41 35.84
C GLY A 187 20.80 73.90 37.28
N GLY A 188 19.73 73.53 37.97
CA GLY A 188 19.59 73.82 39.40
C GLY A 188 18.29 73.35 40.03
N GLY A 189 18.19 72.07 40.40
CA GLY A 189 17.21 71.65 41.41
C GLY A 189 16.61 70.26 41.23
N GLY A 190 17.39 69.21 41.46
CA GLY A 190 16.87 67.86 41.66
C GLY A 190 18.00 66.93 42.06
N GLY A 191 17.97 66.39 43.28
CA GLY A 191 19.06 65.59 43.84
C GLY A 191 19.30 64.30 43.07
N GLU A 192 20.28 64.31 42.16
CA GLU A 192 20.78 63.10 41.53
C GLU A 192 21.84 62.48 42.45
N SER A 193 21.48 61.39 43.15
CA SER A 193 22.45 60.51 43.80
C SER A 193 23.35 59.90 42.71
N LYS A 194 24.65 60.19 42.74
CA LYS A 194 25.59 59.72 41.68
C LYS A 194 25.95 58.24 41.85
N TYR A 195 25.84 57.74 43.07
CA TYR A 195 26.09 56.34 43.40
C TYR A 195 24.89 55.75 44.13
N PHE A 196 24.67 54.45 43.95
CA PHE A 196 23.62 53.72 44.67
C PHE A 196 23.77 53.85 46.19
N THR A 197 24.99 53.99 46.71
CA THR A 197 25.31 54.23 48.14
C THR A 197 24.94 55.62 48.65
N ASP A 198 24.62 56.57 47.75
CA ASP A 198 24.21 57.93 48.14
C ASP A 198 22.70 58.01 48.41
N LEU A 199 21.96 56.91 48.15
CA LEU A 199 20.55 56.78 48.45
C LEU A 199 20.36 56.42 49.93
N LEU A 200 19.29 56.96 50.53
CA LEU A 200 19.01 56.78 51.96
C LEU A 200 18.60 55.34 52.32
N ASP A 201 18.00 54.64 51.36
CA ASP A 201 17.34 53.34 51.50
C ASP A 201 18.20 52.17 51.01
N THR A 202 19.47 52.40 50.67
CA THR A 202 20.38 51.38 50.17
C THR A 202 21.43 50.99 51.21
N PRO A 203 22.13 49.86 51.03
CA PRO A 203 23.24 49.51 51.89
C PRO A 203 24.36 50.58 51.79
N PRO A 204 24.95 50.99 52.93
CA PRO A 204 25.90 52.12 52.97
C PRO A 204 27.24 51.83 52.29
N ASP A 205 27.64 50.56 52.15
CA ASP A 205 28.81 50.14 51.38
C ASP A 205 28.71 48.68 50.89
N TYR A 206 29.57 48.29 49.95
CA TYR A 206 29.65 46.91 49.40
C TYR A 206 30.76 46.06 50.05
N SER A 207 31.54 46.62 50.97
CA SER A 207 32.77 46.01 51.47
C SER A 207 32.43 44.83 52.41
N GLY A 208 33.00 43.65 52.13
CA GLY A 208 32.76 42.46 52.96
C GLY A 208 31.43 41.72 52.68
N HIS A 209 30.71 42.10 51.62
CA HIS A 209 29.43 41.48 51.25
C HIS A 209 29.51 40.56 50.02
N GLN A 210 30.71 40.07 49.67
CA GLN A 210 30.90 39.15 48.54
C GLN A 210 30.00 37.91 48.66
N GLY A 211 29.24 37.59 47.61
CA GLY A 211 28.36 36.43 47.55
C GLY A 211 27.00 36.59 48.25
N LYS A 212 26.73 37.76 48.86
CA LYS A 212 25.41 38.09 49.43
C LYS A 212 24.48 38.67 48.37
N LEU A 213 23.17 38.53 48.59
CA LEU A 213 22.11 39.16 47.80
C LEU A 213 21.64 40.44 48.49
N VAL A 214 21.19 41.42 47.71
CA VAL A 214 20.46 42.58 48.24
C VAL A 214 19.03 42.15 48.51
N LYS A 215 18.51 42.44 49.70
CA LYS A 215 17.13 42.15 50.09
C LYS A 215 16.55 43.32 50.89
N VAL A 216 15.22 43.43 50.93
CA VAL A 216 14.53 44.35 51.83
C VAL A 216 14.83 43.95 53.27
N ASN A 217 15.09 44.94 54.13
CA ASN A 217 15.33 44.72 55.55
C ASN A 217 14.02 44.33 56.27
N ALA A 218 14.13 43.89 57.53
CA ALA A 218 12.96 43.42 58.28
C ALA A 218 11.94 44.52 58.59
N THR A 219 12.35 45.78 58.52
CA THR A 219 11.54 46.99 58.78
C THR A 219 10.89 47.55 57.52
N GLU A 220 11.17 46.98 56.35
CA GLU A 220 10.67 47.37 55.03
C GLU A 220 10.97 48.83 54.63
N ASP A 221 11.99 49.43 55.24
CA ASP A 221 12.39 50.84 55.04
C ASP A 221 13.75 50.99 54.36
N GLY A 222 14.35 49.89 53.91
CA GLY A 222 15.59 49.91 53.13
C GLY A 222 16.07 48.53 52.70
N LEU A 223 17.22 48.53 52.04
CA LEU A 223 17.88 47.34 51.51
C LEU A 223 19.10 46.96 52.36
N ILE A 224 19.34 45.66 52.54
CA ILE A 224 20.49 45.08 53.26
C ILE A 224 21.08 43.90 52.50
N PHE A 225 22.34 43.54 52.79
CA PHE A 225 22.93 42.30 52.27
C PHE A 225 22.53 41.09 53.13
N GLY A 226 21.87 40.12 52.51
CA GLY A 226 21.52 38.84 53.10
C GLY A 226 22.25 37.67 52.44
N ASP A 227 22.44 36.58 53.18
CA ASP A 227 22.94 35.35 52.57
C ASP A 227 21.89 34.78 51.60
N PRO A 228 22.29 34.23 50.44
CA PRO A 228 21.37 33.59 49.52
C PRO A 228 20.67 32.43 50.23
N SER A 229 19.37 32.60 50.48
CA SER A 229 18.50 31.55 51.02
C SER A 229 18.04 30.65 49.86
N GLY A 230 18.95 29.87 49.32
CA GLY A 230 18.64 28.90 48.27
C GLY A 230 19.82 27.99 48.02
N THR A 231 19.58 26.68 48.07
CA THR A 231 20.50 25.69 47.47
C THR A 231 20.66 26.05 45.99
N THR A 232 21.91 26.11 45.53
CA THR A 232 22.28 26.31 44.13
C THR A 232 21.41 25.44 43.24
N VAL A 233 20.50 26.05 42.46
CA VAL A 233 19.65 25.33 41.53
C VAL A 233 20.54 24.87 40.37
N SER A 234 20.92 23.59 40.37
CA SER A 234 21.60 22.96 39.23
C SER A 234 20.56 22.67 38.16
N TRP A 235 20.47 23.53 37.14
CA TRP A 235 19.63 23.29 35.97
C TRP A 235 20.29 22.21 35.09
N GLY A 236 20.06 20.94 35.42
CA GLY A 236 20.55 19.82 34.61
C GLY A 236 20.45 18.45 35.27
N ASP A 237 20.76 18.38 36.57
CA ASP A 237 20.67 17.13 37.34
C ASP A 237 19.51 17.19 38.33
N ILE A 238 18.64 16.18 38.30
CA ILE A 238 17.68 15.96 39.38
C ILE A 238 18.46 15.44 40.59
N GLN A 239 18.81 16.33 41.50
CA GLN A 239 19.44 15.98 42.78
C GLN A 239 18.36 15.51 43.78
N GLY A 240 18.59 14.40 44.48
CA GLY A 240 17.66 13.82 45.47
C GLY A 240 17.00 12.50 45.04
N THR A 241 15.98 12.04 45.78
CA THR A 241 15.24 10.80 45.46
C THR A 241 14.05 11.11 44.54
N LEU A 242 13.86 10.33 43.48
CA LEU A 242 12.77 10.51 42.51
C LEU A 242 11.38 10.51 43.17
N SER A 243 11.19 9.73 44.24
CA SER A 243 9.93 9.70 45.02
C SER A 243 9.52 11.06 45.59
N ASN A 244 10.45 11.99 45.75
CA ASN A 244 10.17 13.34 46.24
C ASN A 244 9.76 14.29 45.09
N GLN A 245 9.93 13.88 43.83
CA GLN A 245 9.50 14.59 42.64
C GLN A 245 8.18 13.98 42.17
N THR A 246 7.09 14.29 42.88
CA THR A 246 5.81 13.59 42.74
C THR A 246 5.20 13.69 41.35
N ASP A 247 5.38 14.83 40.69
CA ASP A 247 4.92 15.11 39.32
C ASP A 247 5.71 14.31 38.29
N LEU A 248 7.04 14.27 38.41
CA LEU A 248 7.92 13.49 37.54
C LEU A 248 7.73 11.98 37.74
N GLN A 249 7.59 11.52 38.99
CA GLN A 249 7.29 10.13 39.30
C GLN A 249 5.97 9.72 38.66
N GLN A 250 4.92 10.53 38.80
CA GLN A 250 3.63 10.27 38.16
C GLN A 250 3.73 10.24 36.64
N ALA A 251 4.49 11.16 36.03
CA ALA A 251 4.69 11.19 34.59
C ALA A 251 5.44 9.94 34.09
N LEU A 252 6.45 9.46 34.83
CA LEU A 252 7.23 8.28 34.46
C LEU A 252 6.44 6.98 34.66
N ASP A 253 5.64 6.89 35.73
CA ASP A 253 4.79 5.73 36.01
C ASP A 253 3.70 5.53 34.93
N THR A 254 3.41 6.56 34.13
CA THR A 254 2.50 6.45 32.96
C THR A 254 3.19 6.02 31.67
N LYS A 255 4.53 5.89 31.66
CA LYS A 255 5.28 5.40 30.50
C LYS A 255 5.28 3.87 30.48
N ALA A 256 5.43 3.29 29.29
CA ALA A 256 5.49 1.85 29.13
C ALA A 256 6.73 1.27 29.84
N ASP A 257 6.57 0.10 30.46
CA ASP A 257 7.65 -0.63 31.10
C ASP A 257 8.78 -0.97 30.10
N ASN A 258 10.02 -0.99 30.59
CA ASN A 258 11.19 -1.40 29.82
C ASN A 258 11.11 -2.86 29.32
N ILE A 259 10.24 -3.68 29.90
CA ILE A 259 9.93 -5.03 29.43
C ILE A 259 8.42 -5.09 29.20
N HIS A 260 7.98 -4.62 28.04
CA HIS A 260 6.63 -4.88 27.57
C HIS A 260 6.64 -6.05 26.58
N THR A 261 5.60 -6.88 26.64
CA THR A 261 5.41 -8.02 25.75
C THR A 261 4.09 -7.86 25.03
N HIS A 262 4.03 -8.27 23.77
CA HIS A 262 2.78 -8.30 23.02
C HIS A 262 2.21 -9.71 22.94
N GLN A 263 0.93 -9.85 23.26
CA GLN A 263 0.18 -11.07 22.97
C GLN A 263 -0.40 -10.97 21.55
N ILE A 264 -0.72 -12.11 20.92
CA ILE A 264 -1.32 -12.10 19.57
C ILE A 264 -2.66 -11.36 19.53
N SER A 265 -3.37 -11.34 20.67
CA SER A 265 -4.59 -10.57 20.88
C SER A 265 -4.40 -9.05 20.80
N ASP A 266 -3.16 -8.55 20.84
CA ASP A 266 -2.86 -7.12 20.75
C ASP A 266 -3.00 -6.60 19.32
N VAL A 267 -3.08 -7.48 18.33
CA VAL A 267 -3.31 -7.13 16.94
C VAL A 267 -4.71 -7.59 16.55
N ASP A 268 -5.60 -6.62 16.36
CA ASP A 268 -6.98 -6.86 15.95
C ASP A 268 -7.03 -7.76 14.72
N ASN A 269 -7.86 -8.80 14.80
CA ASN A 269 -8.11 -9.80 13.75
C ASN A 269 -6.92 -10.70 13.37
N LEU A 270 -5.72 -10.54 13.95
CA LEU A 270 -4.58 -11.40 13.61
C LEU A 270 -4.84 -12.87 13.97
N GLN A 271 -5.46 -13.11 15.12
CA GLN A 271 -5.86 -14.47 15.52
C GLN A 271 -6.82 -15.09 14.50
N THR A 272 -7.88 -14.38 14.13
CA THR A 272 -8.86 -14.81 13.14
C THR A 272 -8.24 -15.07 11.76
N GLU A 273 -7.35 -14.20 11.31
CA GLU A 273 -6.69 -14.34 10.00
C GLU A 273 -5.74 -15.55 9.97
N LEU A 274 -4.99 -15.79 11.05
CA LEU A 274 -4.14 -16.98 11.18
C LEU A 274 -4.95 -18.27 11.29
N ASP A 275 -6.04 -18.25 12.07
CA ASP A 275 -6.97 -19.38 12.16
C ASP A 275 -7.67 -19.66 10.83
N SER A 276 -7.73 -18.66 9.93
CA SER A 276 -8.26 -18.78 8.57
C SER A 276 -7.20 -19.20 7.54
N LYS A 277 -5.91 -19.27 7.92
CA LYS A 277 -4.88 -19.89 7.08
C LYS A 277 -4.93 -21.40 7.30
N ALA A 278 -5.00 -22.14 6.19
CA ALA A 278 -5.17 -23.59 6.09
C ALA A 278 -4.72 -24.38 7.34
N GLU A 279 -5.66 -25.07 7.98
CA GLU A 279 -5.34 -25.94 9.12
C GLU A 279 -4.56 -27.16 8.62
N SER A 280 -3.84 -27.86 9.51
CA SER A 280 -3.10 -29.08 9.13
C SER A 280 -3.98 -30.17 8.48
N GLY A 281 -5.31 -30.09 8.62
CA GLY A 281 -6.29 -30.95 7.95
C GLY A 281 -6.57 -30.59 6.48
N ASP A 282 -6.24 -29.38 6.05
CA ASP A 282 -6.31 -28.94 4.65
C ASP A 282 -5.12 -29.43 3.82
N ILE A 283 -4.15 -30.09 4.47
CA ILE A 283 -3.07 -30.82 3.82
C ILE A 283 -3.53 -32.29 3.70
N PRO A 284 -3.96 -32.76 2.52
CA PRO A 284 -4.46 -34.12 2.38
C PRO A 284 -3.35 -35.12 2.69
N SER A 285 -3.67 -36.14 3.48
CA SER A 285 -2.73 -37.23 3.77
C SER A 285 -2.48 -38.15 2.56
N THR A 286 -3.38 -38.14 1.57
CA THR A 286 -3.23 -38.78 0.26
C THR A 286 -3.71 -37.84 -0.83
N THR A 287 -3.26 -38.08 -2.07
CA THR A 287 -3.63 -37.26 -3.23
C THR A 287 -4.95 -37.68 -3.88
N ASP A 288 -5.70 -38.64 -3.31
CA ASP A 288 -6.84 -39.28 -3.95
C ASP A 288 -8.06 -38.36 -4.15
N TYR A 289 -8.17 -37.31 -3.32
CA TYR A 289 -9.29 -36.37 -3.32
C TYR A 289 -8.87 -34.95 -3.73
N LEU A 290 -7.65 -34.78 -4.24
CA LEU A 290 -7.20 -33.50 -4.78
C LEU A 290 -7.75 -33.28 -6.18
N THR A 291 -8.33 -32.11 -6.43
CA THR A 291 -8.74 -31.70 -7.77
C THR A 291 -7.52 -31.55 -8.67
N GLU A 292 -7.37 -32.45 -9.63
CA GLU A 292 -6.25 -32.43 -10.58
C GLU A 292 -6.39 -31.28 -11.58
N GLY A 293 -5.27 -30.59 -11.85
CA GLY A 293 -5.17 -29.55 -12.88
C GLY A 293 -4.56 -30.10 -14.19
N LEU A 294 -4.47 -29.24 -15.22
CA LEU A 294 -3.91 -29.63 -16.53
C LEU A 294 -2.43 -30.05 -16.50
N THR A 295 -1.68 -29.69 -15.46
CA THR A 295 -0.24 -29.94 -15.32
C THR A 295 0.10 -30.96 -14.24
N ASN A 296 -0.84 -31.33 -13.38
CA ASN A 296 -0.56 -32.14 -12.19
C ASN A 296 -1.56 -33.29 -12.10
N LEU A 297 -1.20 -34.40 -12.74
CA LEU A 297 -1.97 -35.63 -12.84
C LEU A 297 -1.42 -36.62 -11.82
N TYR A 298 -2.02 -36.68 -10.63
CA TYR A 298 -1.64 -37.67 -9.64
C TYR A 298 -2.20 -39.05 -10.04
N TYR A 299 -1.48 -40.13 -9.74
CA TYR A 299 -1.98 -41.48 -10.04
C TYR A 299 -2.95 -41.88 -8.94
N THR A 300 -4.26 -41.74 -9.17
CA THR A 300 -5.27 -42.36 -8.31
C THR A 300 -5.29 -43.87 -8.54
N GLU A 301 -5.67 -44.65 -7.53
CA GLU A 301 -5.84 -46.10 -7.65
C GLU A 301 -6.79 -46.48 -8.80
N SER A 302 -7.82 -45.66 -9.04
CA SER A 302 -8.74 -45.81 -10.18
C SER A 302 -8.01 -45.65 -11.53
N ARG A 303 -7.15 -44.64 -11.69
CA ARG A 303 -6.41 -44.43 -12.95
C ARG A 303 -5.36 -45.51 -13.18
N VAL A 304 -4.77 -46.02 -12.11
CA VAL A 304 -3.84 -47.16 -12.17
C VAL A 304 -4.58 -48.43 -12.56
N SER A 305 -5.78 -48.67 -12.03
CA SER A 305 -6.61 -49.83 -12.42
C SER A 305 -7.15 -49.71 -13.84
N ASP A 306 -7.47 -48.50 -14.29
CA ASP A 306 -7.98 -48.23 -15.64
C ASP A 306 -6.86 -48.22 -16.69
N ASN A 307 -5.59 -48.14 -16.27
CA ASN A 307 -4.46 -48.24 -17.19
C ASN A 307 -4.46 -49.63 -17.86
N LEU A 308 -4.69 -49.62 -19.18
CA LEU A 308 -4.81 -50.82 -20.01
C LEU A 308 -3.63 -51.78 -19.85
N ASP A 309 -2.40 -51.28 -19.71
CA ASP A 309 -1.21 -52.11 -19.56
C ASP A 309 -1.15 -52.78 -18.18
N VAL A 310 -1.48 -52.03 -17.13
CA VAL A 310 -1.53 -52.53 -15.75
C VAL A 310 -2.66 -53.56 -15.58
N SER A 311 -3.85 -53.25 -16.13
CA SER A 311 -5.01 -54.14 -16.14
C SER A 311 -4.74 -55.42 -16.94
N SER A 312 -4.10 -55.30 -18.11
CA SER A 312 -3.70 -56.44 -18.93
C SER A 312 -2.65 -57.32 -18.24
N ASN A 313 -1.64 -56.73 -17.60
CA ASN A 313 -0.64 -57.47 -16.85
C ASN A 313 -1.25 -58.18 -15.63
N THR A 314 -2.14 -57.52 -14.90
CA THR A 314 -2.86 -58.10 -13.77
C THR A 314 -3.74 -59.28 -14.21
N SER A 315 -4.44 -59.15 -15.34
CA SER A 315 -5.23 -60.23 -15.93
C SER A 315 -4.34 -61.39 -16.40
N ALA A 316 -3.22 -61.09 -17.04
CA ALA A 316 -2.28 -62.09 -17.57
C ALA A 316 -1.58 -62.92 -16.49
N ARG A 317 -1.34 -62.34 -15.30
CA ARG A 317 -0.72 -63.04 -14.15
C ARG A 317 -1.50 -64.30 -13.72
N HIS A 318 -2.76 -64.44 -14.13
CA HIS A 318 -3.62 -65.57 -13.75
C HIS A 318 -4.48 -66.14 -14.90
N THR A 319 -4.05 -65.98 -16.15
CA THR A 319 -4.65 -66.69 -17.30
C THR A 319 -3.58 -67.19 -18.24
N HIS A 320 -3.30 -68.49 -18.21
CA HIS A 320 -2.53 -69.19 -19.25
C HIS A 320 -3.32 -70.40 -19.72
N SER A 321 -3.24 -70.75 -21.00
CA SER A 321 -4.09 -71.81 -21.59
C SER A 321 -3.91 -73.18 -20.94
N ASN A 322 -2.77 -73.40 -20.28
CA ASN A 322 -2.45 -74.59 -19.51
C ASN A 322 -2.71 -74.44 -18.00
N GLN A 323 -3.34 -73.37 -17.53
CA GLN A 323 -3.63 -73.14 -16.10
C GLN A 323 -4.44 -74.29 -15.51
N THR A 324 -5.53 -74.68 -16.17
CA THR A 324 -6.36 -75.83 -15.72
C THR A 324 -5.60 -77.16 -15.78
N ILE A 325 -4.61 -77.27 -16.67
CA ILE A 325 -3.74 -78.46 -16.78
C ILE A 325 -2.74 -78.50 -15.63
N LEU A 326 -2.14 -77.35 -15.28
CA LEU A 326 -1.17 -77.20 -14.20
C LEU A 326 -1.84 -77.27 -12.82
N ASP A 327 -3.00 -76.63 -12.64
CA ASP A 327 -3.83 -76.69 -11.42
C ASP A 327 -4.31 -78.12 -11.13
N GLY A 328 -4.42 -78.96 -12.16
CA GLY A 328 -4.74 -80.38 -12.06
C GLY A 328 -3.55 -81.28 -11.66
N ILE A 329 -2.31 -80.76 -11.65
CA ILE A 329 -1.12 -81.48 -11.20
C ILE A 329 -1.08 -81.41 -9.66
N ILE A 330 -1.69 -82.39 -9.02
CA ILE A 330 -1.57 -82.61 -7.57
C ILE A 330 -0.56 -83.72 -7.27
N ASP A 331 0.16 -83.60 -6.15
CA ASP A 331 1.16 -84.56 -5.62
C ASP A 331 0.60 -85.95 -5.25
N LEU A 332 -0.66 -86.25 -5.63
CA LEU A 332 -1.39 -87.47 -5.25
C LEU A 332 -1.94 -88.27 -6.44
N GLY A 333 -1.42 -88.03 -7.66
CA GLY A 333 -1.32 -88.94 -8.81
C GLY A 333 -2.50 -89.84 -9.25
N SER A 334 -2.90 -89.73 -10.53
CA SER A 334 -3.21 -90.92 -11.36
C SER A 334 -2.10 -91.27 -12.37
N GLY A 335 -1.12 -90.38 -12.58
CA GLY A 335 0.18 -90.69 -13.20
C GLY A 335 0.20 -91.18 -14.65
N GLU A 336 -0.92 -91.21 -15.39
CA GLU A 336 -0.91 -91.74 -16.76
C GLU A 336 -0.81 -90.65 -17.83
N ILE A 337 0.32 -90.64 -18.54
CA ILE A 337 0.58 -89.79 -19.73
C ILE A 337 -0.10 -90.37 -20.99
N ILE A 338 -0.47 -91.66 -21.01
CA ILE A 338 -1.07 -92.34 -22.18
C ILE A 338 -2.45 -92.94 -21.89
N THR A 339 -3.30 -92.95 -22.90
CA THR A 339 -4.71 -93.37 -22.75
C THR A 339 -4.88 -94.88 -22.68
N SER A 340 -5.97 -95.35 -22.07
CA SER A 340 -6.35 -96.77 -21.97
C SER A 340 -6.47 -97.47 -23.35
N VAL A 341 -6.86 -96.71 -24.37
CA VAL A 341 -6.96 -97.17 -25.76
C VAL A 341 -5.57 -97.48 -26.34
N GLU A 342 -4.58 -96.63 -26.04
CA GLU A 342 -3.22 -96.81 -26.52
C GLU A 342 -2.54 -98.00 -25.84
N ARG A 343 -2.79 -98.24 -24.55
CA ARG A 343 -2.33 -99.47 -23.86
C ARG A 343 -2.87 -100.74 -24.51
N THR A 344 -4.12 -100.72 -24.97
CA THR A 344 -4.77 -101.89 -25.60
C THR A 344 -4.14 -102.25 -26.96
N LYS A 345 -3.63 -101.26 -27.70
CA LYS A 345 -2.98 -101.48 -29.01
C LYS A 345 -1.63 -102.20 -28.89
N VAL A 346 -0.88 -101.94 -27.82
CA VAL A 346 0.44 -102.55 -27.59
C VAL A 346 0.32 -104.03 -27.19
N ALA A 347 -0.78 -104.44 -26.53
CA ALA A 347 -0.96 -105.80 -26.04
C ALA A 347 -1.23 -106.87 -27.11
N ARG A 348 -1.73 -106.51 -28.32
CA ARG A 348 -2.15 -107.47 -29.36
C ARG A 348 -1.02 -108.00 -30.28
N SER A 349 0.22 -107.59 -30.07
CA SER A 349 1.32 -107.82 -31.03
C SER A 349 2.06 -109.16 -30.86
N VAL A 350 1.79 -110.00 -29.85
CA VAL A 350 2.76 -111.03 -29.42
C VAL A 350 2.24 -112.47 -29.28
N ASP A 351 0.96 -112.77 -29.54
CA ASP A 351 0.43 -114.12 -29.32
C ASP A 351 0.15 -114.89 -30.63
N SER A 352 0.61 -116.16 -30.70
CA SER A 352 0.37 -117.08 -31.82
C SER A 352 -1.04 -117.69 -31.79
N ASP A 353 -1.74 -117.69 -32.93
CA ASP A 353 -3.12 -118.21 -33.10
C ASP A 353 -3.12 -119.69 -33.56
N THR A 354 -3.63 -120.60 -32.72
CA THR A 354 -3.73 -122.05 -33.02
C THR A 354 -5.17 -122.52 -33.24
N SER A 355 -6.12 -121.60 -33.41
CA SER A 355 -7.56 -121.94 -33.44
C SER A 355 -8.06 -122.61 -34.73
N VAL A 356 -7.24 -122.66 -35.78
CA VAL A 356 -7.65 -123.11 -37.14
C VAL A 356 -6.94 -124.34 -37.69
N VAL A 357 -6.02 -124.96 -36.95
CA VAL A 357 -5.26 -126.14 -37.43
C VAL A 357 -5.58 -127.37 -36.60
N SER A 358 -6.37 -128.29 -37.16
CA SER A 358 -6.78 -129.54 -36.51
C SER A 358 -5.58 -130.48 -36.33
N GLY A 359 -5.32 -130.91 -35.10
CA GLY A 359 -4.15 -131.70 -34.72
C GLY A 359 -2.88 -130.89 -34.43
N SER A 360 -2.96 -129.56 -34.34
CA SER A 360 -1.84 -128.73 -33.89
C SER A 360 -1.82 -128.58 -32.37
N ASP A 361 -0.66 -128.81 -31.77
CA ASP A 361 -0.39 -128.53 -30.35
C ASP A 361 0.44 -127.24 -30.21
N GLN A 362 0.16 -126.43 -29.19
CA GLN A 362 0.96 -125.24 -28.87
C GLN A 362 2.33 -125.67 -28.34
N VAL A 363 3.39 -125.21 -28.99
CA VAL A 363 4.73 -125.26 -28.40
C VAL A 363 4.81 -124.15 -27.36
N ARG A 364 4.73 -124.51 -26.08
CA ARG A 364 4.84 -123.55 -24.97
C ARG A 364 6.28 -123.26 -24.60
N ASN A 365 7.18 -124.17 -24.96
CA ASN A 365 8.58 -124.08 -24.61
C ASN A 365 9.46 -124.66 -25.72
N MET A 366 10.65 -124.12 -25.90
CA MET A 366 11.65 -124.64 -26.84
C MET A 366 12.95 -124.83 -26.08
N ILE A 367 13.50 -126.04 -26.10
CA ILE A 367 14.70 -126.37 -25.35
C ILE A 367 15.72 -127.02 -26.29
N SER A 368 16.98 -126.60 -26.19
CA SER A 368 18.10 -127.15 -26.96
C SER A 368 19.00 -127.96 -26.03
N LEU A 369 19.24 -129.23 -26.36
CA LEU A 369 19.95 -130.17 -25.47
C LEU A 369 20.87 -131.08 -26.30
N THR A 370 21.85 -131.71 -25.65
CA THR A 370 22.67 -132.74 -26.30
C THR A 370 21.93 -134.08 -26.37
N GLN A 371 22.37 -134.99 -27.26
CA GLN A 371 21.73 -136.30 -27.43
C GLN A 371 21.67 -137.10 -26.13
N ALA A 372 22.76 -137.12 -25.37
CA ALA A 372 22.81 -137.86 -24.09
C ALA A 372 21.82 -137.30 -23.05
N GLU A 373 21.58 -135.98 -23.07
CA GLU A 373 20.64 -135.35 -22.15
C GLU A 373 19.19 -135.60 -22.55
N TYR A 374 18.89 -135.55 -23.85
CA TYR A 374 17.55 -135.88 -24.34
C TYR A 374 17.21 -137.34 -24.05
N ASP A 375 18.14 -138.25 -24.28
CA ASP A 375 17.95 -139.69 -24.03
C ASP A 375 17.77 -140.01 -22.53
N GLY A 376 18.22 -139.11 -21.64
CA GLY A 376 17.99 -139.22 -20.20
C GLY A 376 16.58 -138.83 -19.77
N ILE A 377 15.76 -138.24 -20.64
CA ILE A 377 14.39 -137.87 -20.33
C ILE A 377 13.49 -139.11 -20.43
N ALA A 378 12.98 -139.57 -19.30
CA ALA A 378 12.16 -140.79 -19.24
C ALA A 378 10.84 -140.69 -20.02
N THR A 379 10.26 -139.49 -20.17
CA THR A 379 9.04 -139.27 -20.97
C THR A 379 9.01 -137.81 -21.46
N PRO A 380 9.32 -137.53 -22.74
CA PRO A 380 9.33 -136.16 -23.28
C PRO A 380 7.95 -135.49 -23.24
N ASP A 381 7.90 -134.18 -22.93
CA ASP A 381 6.66 -133.39 -22.91
C ASP A 381 6.20 -133.06 -24.33
N ALA A 382 4.94 -133.39 -24.64
CA ALA A 382 4.33 -133.17 -25.94
C ALA A 382 4.22 -131.68 -26.35
N GLN A 383 4.28 -130.73 -25.41
CA GLN A 383 4.18 -129.29 -25.71
C GLN A 383 5.53 -128.55 -25.73
N THR A 384 6.64 -129.28 -25.64
CA THR A 384 7.99 -128.70 -25.75
C THR A 384 8.67 -129.18 -27.02
N LEU A 385 9.16 -128.24 -27.84
CA LEU A 385 10.00 -128.58 -28.98
C LEU A 385 11.44 -128.74 -28.50
N TYR A 386 11.93 -129.98 -28.48
CA TYR A 386 13.32 -130.29 -28.16
C TYR A 386 14.16 -130.30 -29.43
N ILE A 387 15.17 -129.43 -29.47
CA ILE A 387 16.14 -129.37 -30.57
C ILE A 387 17.41 -130.06 -30.06
N ILE A 388 17.63 -131.29 -30.52
CA ILE A 388 18.82 -132.04 -30.12
C ILE A 388 19.99 -131.56 -30.98
N VAL A 389 20.93 -130.90 -30.33
CA VAL A 389 22.15 -130.40 -30.94
C VAL A 389 23.32 -131.23 -30.44
N GLY A 390 23.88 -132.04 -31.35
CA GLY A 390 25.02 -132.93 -31.11
C GLY A 390 25.84 -133.06 -32.37
#